data_AF-K5WUU6-F1
#
_entry.id   AF-K5WUU6-F1
#
_cell.length_a   1.000
_cell.length_b   1.000
_cell.length_c   1.000
_cell.angle_alpha   90.00
_cell.angle_beta   90.00
_cell.angle_gamma   90.00
#
_symmetry.space_group_name_H-M   'P 1'
#
loop_
_entity.id
_entity.type
_entity.pdbx_description
1 polymer ?
#
loop_
_entity_poly.entity_id
_entity_poly.type
_entity_poly.pdbx_seq_one_letter_code
_entity_poly.pdbx_strand_id
1 'polypeptide(L)'
;MGGNAFGSVLSPTSFPRLPTAVYNMLKARLLPVLEELYVHVGVPSEAPEKENYGDLDIVVCLPRQQATPAQNPSNSLETREDEDIPAVNVPHELVISRLRAQYSNPMDGNRTSNFAIAIPSGEWAQCGPLEGEEETRAREEAGSSGIFYQVDVNVCASKDEWERTIFFNSFGDLGMIIGLLVNNAGLHFSNKGLKYPDNPNPPIVLSESFEEIFYFFGWSMEEWKQGFDTQLACYEWAIKNKFFDSSHFRPGAKKRKPGRTMYFGFIEWAGNLSQSPNNTRAAGAIPDAKEASLDFFNKRAVYEERREEQRHREFLKNVFSGHRVRDWAGLGNNWFGVKKIMDAVRERFGGEHNVRKFAVEEGEESLRKVVLEVQAELGIESPSESIKIGEDEGNIIV
;
A
#
# COMPACT_ATOMS: atom_id res chain seq x y z
N MET A 1 4.21 10.60 13.52
CA MET A 1 5.54 10.23 14.04
C MET A 1 6.54 10.79 13.04
N GLY A 2 6.83 12.08 13.18
CA GLY A 2 7.88 12.83 12.51
C GLY A 2 8.60 13.67 13.58
N GLY A 3 9.57 14.50 13.19
CA GLY A 3 10.32 15.32 14.15
C GLY A 3 11.66 14.79 14.65
N ASN A 4 12.28 13.82 13.96
CA ASN A 4 13.66 13.37 14.30
C ASN A 4 14.56 13.30 13.06
N ALA A 5 14.34 14.17 12.09
CA ALA A 5 15.15 14.17 10.87
C ALA A 5 16.62 14.55 11.14
N PHE A 6 16.85 15.37 12.18
CA PHE A 6 18.16 15.95 12.48
C PHE A 6 18.83 15.41 13.74
N GLY A 7 18.35 14.31 14.32
CA GLY A 7 18.86 13.80 15.61
C GLY A 7 20.35 13.39 15.64
N SER A 8 21.01 13.30 14.48
CA SER A 8 22.46 13.07 14.39
C SER A 8 23.31 14.35 14.46
N VAL A 9 22.69 15.53 14.25
CA VAL A 9 23.39 16.82 14.13
C VAL A 9 22.90 17.83 15.16
N LEU A 10 21.62 17.77 15.53
CA LEU A 10 20.97 18.68 16.46
C LEU A 10 20.39 17.93 17.66
N SER A 11 20.32 18.62 18.79
CA SER A 11 19.67 18.07 19.99
C SER A 11 18.17 17.90 19.74
N PRO A 12 17.52 16.86 20.30
CA PRO A 12 16.07 16.76 20.29
C PRO A 12 15.36 17.97 20.93
N THR A 13 16.03 18.68 21.85
CA THR A 13 15.51 19.91 22.47
C THR A 13 15.49 21.10 21.51
N SER A 14 16.20 21.01 20.38
CA SER A 14 16.29 22.09 19.40
C SER A 14 15.02 22.23 18.55
N PHE A 15 14.08 21.30 18.66
CA PHE A 15 12.80 21.30 17.93
C PHE A 15 11.62 21.36 18.91
N PRO A 16 11.20 22.56 19.33
CA PRO A 16 10.06 22.71 20.24
C PRO A 16 8.75 22.24 19.60
N ARG A 17 7.82 21.78 20.45
CA ARG A 17 6.43 21.55 20.02
C ARG A 17 5.77 22.89 19.70
N LEU A 18 5.14 22.99 18.54
CA LEU A 18 4.53 24.20 18.02
C LEU A 18 3.09 24.32 18.50
N PRO A 19 2.70 25.39 19.21
CA PRO A 19 1.30 25.71 19.44
C PRO A 19 0.56 26.01 18.13
N THR A 20 -0.75 25.80 18.10
CA THR A 20 -1.59 26.02 16.89
C THR A 20 -1.39 27.40 16.23
N ALA A 21 -1.31 28.47 17.02
CA ALA A 21 -1.09 29.81 16.49
C ALA A 21 0.27 29.96 15.76
N VAL A 22 1.33 29.37 16.35
CA VAL A 22 2.69 29.38 15.77
C VAL A 22 2.75 28.50 14.53
N TYR A 23 2.14 27.31 14.57
CA TYR A 23 2.05 26.41 13.42
C TYR A 23 1.33 27.07 12.24
N ASN A 24 0.19 27.73 12.49
CA ASN A 24 -0.56 28.44 11.46
C ASN A 24 0.21 29.63 10.89
N MET A 25 0.94 30.37 11.73
CA MET A 25 1.82 31.44 11.27
C MET A 25 2.93 30.89 10.37
N LEU A 26 3.59 29.80 10.78
CA LEU A 26 4.63 29.14 9.99
C LEU A 26 4.09 28.67 8.63
N LYS A 27 2.91 28.03 8.63
CA LYS A 27 2.20 27.59 7.43
C LYS A 27 1.90 28.77 6.49
N ALA A 28 1.34 29.86 7.02
CA ALA A 28 1.04 31.06 6.24
C ALA A 28 2.30 31.75 5.68
N ARG A 29 3.43 31.65 6.39
CA ARG A 29 4.73 32.17 5.96
C ARG A 29 5.36 31.33 4.84
N LEU A 30 5.28 30.00 4.93
CA LEU A 30 6.04 29.11 4.04
C LEU A 30 5.28 28.63 2.81
N LEU A 31 3.95 28.56 2.86
CA LEU A 31 3.15 28.13 1.71
C LEU A 31 3.38 29.03 0.47
N PRO A 32 3.28 30.37 0.55
CA PRO A 32 3.51 31.22 -0.63
C PRO A 32 4.92 31.06 -1.22
N VAL A 33 5.92 30.82 -0.36
CA VAL A 33 7.31 30.62 -0.79
C VAL A 33 7.45 29.36 -1.65
N LEU A 34 6.77 28.27 -1.29
CA LEU A 34 6.78 27.04 -2.08
C LEU A 34 5.84 27.11 -3.29
N GLU A 35 4.78 27.92 -3.25
CA GLU A 35 3.90 28.19 -4.38
C GLU A 35 4.61 28.96 -5.51
N GLU A 36 5.66 29.71 -5.21
CA GLU A 36 6.58 30.28 -6.22
C GLU A 36 7.42 29.21 -6.93
N LEU A 37 7.60 28.04 -6.31
CA LEU A 37 8.49 26.97 -6.81
C LEU A 37 7.72 25.82 -7.47
N TYR A 38 6.51 25.52 -6.98
CA TYR A 38 5.68 24.41 -7.44
C TYR A 38 4.28 24.88 -7.84
N VAL A 39 3.64 24.16 -8.76
CA VAL A 39 2.26 24.45 -9.20
C VAL A 39 1.26 24.00 -8.14
N HIS A 40 1.47 22.84 -7.54
CA HIS A 40 0.62 22.31 -6.47
C HIS A 40 1.41 22.28 -5.17
N VAL A 41 0.84 22.91 -4.14
CA VAL A 41 1.38 22.98 -2.78
C VAL A 41 0.21 22.80 -1.84
N GLY A 42 0.37 21.95 -0.82
CA GLY A 42 -0.65 21.73 0.18
C GLY A 42 -0.07 21.19 1.47
N VAL A 43 -0.81 21.39 2.55
CA VAL A 43 -0.53 20.80 3.86
C VAL A 43 -1.68 19.84 4.14
N PRO A 44 -1.42 18.55 4.39
CA PRO A 44 -2.45 17.61 4.82
C PRO A 44 -3.18 18.18 6.05
N SER A 45 -4.50 18.02 6.09
CA SER A 45 -5.27 18.49 7.24
C SER A 45 -4.83 17.77 8.50
N GLU A 46 -4.64 18.50 9.59
CA GLU A 46 -4.14 17.92 10.82
C GLU A 46 -5.18 16.99 11.47
N ALA A 47 -4.71 16.10 12.35
CA ALA A 47 -5.61 15.32 13.18
C ALA A 47 -6.47 16.28 14.03
N PRO A 48 -7.81 16.11 14.06
CA PRO A 48 -8.66 16.94 14.91
C PRO A 48 -8.23 16.86 16.38
N GLU A 49 -8.48 17.94 17.13
CA GLU A 49 -8.17 18.07 18.57
C GLU A 49 -6.67 18.06 18.91
N LYS A 50 -5.78 18.11 17.92
CA LYS A 50 -4.33 18.18 18.16
C LYS A 50 -3.94 19.54 18.73
N GLU A 51 -3.40 19.54 19.96
CA GLU A 51 -3.05 20.77 20.69
C GLU A 51 -1.73 21.39 20.22
N ASN A 52 -0.80 20.57 19.73
CA ASN A 52 0.52 21.03 19.28
C ASN A 52 1.13 20.11 18.21
N TYR A 53 2.11 20.64 17.48
CA TYR A 53 2.72 20.04 16.29
C TYR A 53 4.24 19.88 16.48
N GLY A 54 4.86 18.92 15.80
CA GLY A 54 6.32 18.71 15.89
C GLY A 54 7.07 19.27 14.69
N ASP A 55 6.39 19.24 13.56
CA ASP A 55 6.85 19.48 12.21
C ASP A 55 5.71 20.12 11.42
N LEU A 56 6.06 20.70 10.28
CA LEU A 56 5.13 21.12 9.24
C LEU A 56 5.38 20.28 7.98
N ASP A 57 4.44 19.38 7.68
CA ASP A 57 4.45 18.57 6.47
C ASP A 57 3.82 19.34 5.29
N ILE A 58 4.59 19.56 4.23
CA ILE A 58 4.14 20.20 2.99
C ILE A 58 4.31 19.22 1.84
N VAL A 59 3.25 18.97 1.10
CA VAL A 59 3.27 18.13 -0.10
C VAL A 59 3.26 19.04 -1.32
N VAL A 60 4.16 18.78 -2.26
CA VAL A 60 4.32 19.59 -3.48
C VAL A 60 4.40 18.71 -4.72
N CYS A 61 3.96 19.21 -5.87
CA CYS A 61 4.26 18.58 -7.15
C CYS A 61 4.27 19.59 -8.30
N LEU A 62 4.85 19.15 -9.42
CA LEU A 62 5.03 19.93 -10.66
C LEU A 62 5.85 21.22 -10.43
N PRO A 63 7.20 21.15 -10.52
CA PRO A 63 8.05 22.33 -10.51
C PRO A 63 7.62 23.38 -11.54
N ARG A 64 7.68 24.65 -11.17
CA ARG A 64 7.45 25.75 -12.12
C ARG A 64 8.67 25.92 -13.01
N GLN A 65 8.45 26.26 -14.28
CA GLN A 65 9.52 26.46 -15.27
C GLN A 65 10.61 27.43 -14.77
N GLN A 66 10.22 28.52 -14.10
CA GLN A 66 11.15 29.53 -13.56
C GLN A 66 11.99 29.02 -12.38
N ALA A 67 11.55 27.96 -11.72
CA ALA A 67 12.24 27.31 -10.60
C ALA A 67 13.13 26.14 -11.05
N THR A 68 13.07 25.77 -12.32
CA THR A 68 13.95 24.77 -12.94
C THR A 68 15.02 25.50 -13.75
N PRO A 69 16.30 25.08 -13.68
CA PRO A 69 17.32 25.64 -14.57
C PRO A 69 16.84 25.50 -16.02
N ALA A 70 16.89 26.57 -16.81
CA ALA A 70 16.61 26.50 -18.23
C ALA A 70 17.46 25.37 -18.82
N GLN A 71 16.82 24.33 -19.37
CA GLN A 71 17.50 23.44 -20.30
C GLN A 71 18.02 24.34 -21.44
N ASN A 72 19.32 24.58 -21.47
CA ASN A 72 19.96 25.38 -22.51
C ASN A 72 19.55 24.80 -23.88
N PRO A 73 18.90 25.55 -24.79
CA PRO A 73 18.58 25.06 -26.13
C PRO A 73 19.81 25.05 -27.06
N SER A 74 21.02 25.19 -26.52
CA SER A 74 22.26 25.32 -27.29
C SER A 74 23.38 24.50 -26.67
N ASN A 75 23.26 23.17 -26.72
CA ASN A 75 24.40 22.33 -27.10
C ASN A 75 23.99 20.89 -27.40
N SER A 76 24.60 20.39 -28.49
CA SER A 76 24.75 18.99 -28.91
C SER A 76 23.49 18.20 -29.28
N LEU A 77 23.28 18.16 -30.60
CA LEU A 77 22.91 16.97 -31.36
C LEU A 77 23.80 15.77 -30.95
N GLU A 78 23.46 15.10 -29.86
CA GLU A 78 23.83 13.70 -29.64
C GLU A 78 22.60 12.98 -29.11
N THR A 79 22.12 12.05 -29.92
CA THR A 79 21.04 11.11 -29.63
C THR A 79 21.31 10.40 -28.30
N ARG A 80 20.61 10.83 -27.24
CA ARG A 80 20.35 9.99 -26.06
C ARG A 80 18.88 9.61 -26.10
N GLU A 81 18.63 8.31 -26.18
CA GLU A 81 17.30 7.70 -26.13
C GLU A 81 16.73 7.63 -24.72
N ASP A 82 17.35 8.31 -23.74
CA ASP A 82 16.77 8.52 -22.42
C ASP A 82 15.81 9.71 -22.52
N GLU A 83 14.51 9.41 -22.58
CA GLU A 83 13.41 10.37 -22.61
C GLU A 83 13.65 11.55 -21.67
N ASP A 84 13.32 12.77 -22.13
CA ASP A 84 13.20 14.00 -21.33
C ASP A 84 12.16 13.80 -20.21
N ILE A 85 12.49 13.03 -19.17
CA ILE A 85 11.67 12.93 -17.97
C ILE A 85 11.80 14.28 -17.27
N PRO A 86 10.71 15.07 -17.16
CA PRO A 86 10.76 16.36 -16.49
C PRO A 86 11.29 16.16 -15.07
N ALA A 87 12.21 17.04 -14.66
CA ALA A 87 12.71 17.02 -13.29
C ALA A 87 11.52 17.11 -12.31
N VAL A 88 11.39 16.11 -11.44
CA VAL A 88 10.33 16.07 -10.42
C VAL A 88 10.61 17.10 -9.31
N ASN A 89 11.89 17.44 -9.10
CA ASN A 89 12.36 18.33 -8.06
C ASN A 89 12.76 19.70 -8.60
N VAL A 90 12.52 20.73 -7.80
CA VAL A 90 13.28 21.99 -7.85
C VAL A 90 14.66 21.75 -7.22
N PRO A 91 15.76 22.35 -7.72
CA PRO A 91 17.09 22.22 -7.10
C PRO A 91 17.05 22.51 -5.60
N HIS A 92 17.59 21.61 -4.77
CA HIS A 92 17.49 21.74 -3.31
C HIS A 92 18.14 23.02 -2.80
N GLU A 93 19.21 23.52 -3.44
CA GLU A 93 19.84 24.79 -3.07
C GLU A 93 18.87 25.96 -3.17
N LEU A 94 17.99 25.95 -4.17
CA LEU A 94 16.95 26.97 -4.31
C LEU A 94 15.90 26.82 -3.22
N VAL A 95 15.46 25.60 -2.90
CA VAL A 95 14.51 25.35 -1.80
C VAL A 95 15.10 25.80 -0.46
N ILE A 96 16.36 25.42 -0.17
CA ILE A 96 17.11 25.82 1.04
C ILE A 96 17.19 27.35 1.13
N SER A 97 17.59 28.01 0.06
CA SER A 97 17.69 29.47 -0.04
C SER A 97 16.35 30.15 0.26
N ARG A 98 15.27 29.67 -0.36
CA ARG A 98 13.93 30.26 -0.26
C ARG A 98 13.31 30.06 1.11
N LEU A 99 13.46 28.86 1.70
CA LEU A 99 13.03 28.57 3.05
C LEU A 99 13.94 29.19 4.12
N ARG A 100 15.14 29.64 3.73
CA ARG A 100 16.21 30.08 4.64
C ARG A 100 16.55 28.99 5.67
N ALA A 101 16.58 27.75 5.21
CA ALA A 101 16.92 26.61 6.06
C ALA A 101 18.41 26.66 6.43
N GLN A 102 18.72 26.47 7.71
CA GLN A 102 20.10 26.42 8.20
C GLN A 102 20.67 25.00 8.13
N TYR A 103 19.80 24.00 8.27
CA TYR A 103 20.14 22.60 8.06
C TYR A 103 19.13 21.98 7.09
N SER A 104 19.59 21.00 6.32
CA SER A 104 18.76 20.29 5.36
C SER A 104 19.24 18.85 5.17
N ASN A 105 18.30 17.92 5.06
CA ASN A 105 18.54 16.56 4.59
C ASN A 105 17.81 16.40 3.24
N PRO A 106 18.43 16.80 2.12
CA PRO A 106 17.80 16.73 0.81
C PRO A 106 17.67 15.27 0.36
N MET A 107 16.55 14.96 -0.28
CA MET A 107 16.28 13.67 -0.90
C MET A 107 15.86 13.90 -2.36
N ASP A 108 16.50 13.18 -3.28
CA ASP A 108 16.20 13.25 -4.71
C ASP A 108 14.96 12.44 -5.12
N GLY A 109 14.35 12.89 -6.22
CA GLY A 109 13.12 12.34 -6.78
C GLY A 109 11.89 12.57 -5.89
N ASN A 110 10.89 11.71 -6.11
CA ASN A 110 9.65 11.69 -5.34
C ASN A 110 9.89 11.15 -3.91
N ARG A 111 10.40 12.01 -3.04
CA ARG A 111 10.73 11.72 -1.64
C ARG A 111 10.56 12.97 -0.78
N THR A 112 10.55 12.76 0.54
CA THR A 112 10.54 13.84 1.53
C THR A 112 11.95 14.33 1.80
N SER A 113 12.18 15.64 1.61
CA SER A 113 13.36 16.34 2.11
C SER A 113 13.00 17.05 3.42
N ASN A 114 13.92 17.07 4.39
CA ASN A 114 13.70 17.72 5.68
C ASN A 114 14.54 18.99 5.79
N PHE A 115 13.97 20.04 6.40
CA PHE A 115 14.61 21.34 6.58
C PHE A 115 14.47 21.82 8.02
N ALA A 116 15.53 22.41 8.57
CA ALA A 116 15.51 23.09 9.86
C ALA A 116 15.64 24.60 9.63
N ILE A 117 14.61 25.34 10.00
CA ILE A 117 14.54 26.80 9.84
C ILE A 117 14.71 27.44 11.21
N ALA A 118 15.71 28.30 11.37
CA ALA A 118 16.00 28.94 12.65
C ALA A 118 14.80 29.78 13.11
N ILE A 119 14.45 29.67 14.40
CA ILE A 119 13.43 30.50 15.04
C ILE A 119 14.14 31.74 15.59
N PRO A 120 13.92 32.96 15.07
CA PRO A 120 14.47 34.19 15.63
C PRO A 120 13.91 34.46 17.03
N SER A 121 14.72 35.10 17.88
CA SER A 121 14.32 35.44 19.24
C SER A 121 13.08 36.33 19.25
N GLY A 122 12.02 35.89 19.94
CA GLY A 122 10.77 36.62 20.08
C GLY A 122 9.81 36.48 18.91
N GLU A 123 10.08 35.59 17.94
CA GLU A 123 9.16 35.35 16.82
C GLU A 123 7.78 34.89 17.32
N TRP A 124 7.71 34.13 18.42
CA TRP A 124 6.42 33.61 18.91
C TRP A 124 5.58 34.68 19.63
N ALA A 125 6.18 35.81 20.03
CA ALA A 125 5.47 36.92 20.68
C ALA A 125 4.31 37.44 19.83
N GLN A 126 4.42 37.37 18.51
CA GLN A 126 3.39 37.80 17.57
C GLN A 126 2.16 36.87 17.55
N CYS A 127 2.28 35.66 18.10
CA CYS A 127 1.25 34.62 18.09
C CYS A 127 0.58 34.38 19.45
N GLY A 128 1.10 34.96 20.53
CA GLY A 128 0.59 34.76 21.89
C GLY A 128 1.71 34.74 22.95
N PRO A 129 1.43 34.21 24.15
CA PRO A 129 2.40 34.16 25.24
C PRO A 129 3.68 33.40 24.86
N LEU A 130 4.81 33.95 25.29
CA LEU A 130 6.18 33.49 24.96
C LEU A 130 6.64 32.24 25.71
N GLU A 131 5.83 31.72 26.65
CA GLU A 131 6.24 30.67 27.61
C GLU A 131 6.88 29.47 26.90
N GLY A 132 6.30 29.00 25.78
CA GLY A 132 6.86 27.87 25.02
C GLY A 132 8.21 28.15 24.34
N GLU A 133 8.44 29.36 23.84
CA GLU A 133 9.69 29.74 23.18
C GLU A 133 10.81 29.94 24.20
N GLU A 134 10.55 30.76 25.23
CA GLU A 134 11.51 31.10 26.27
C GLU A 134 11.93 29.88 27.08
N GLU A 135 10.98 29.00 27.44
CA GLU A 135 11.31 27.74 28.11
C GLU A 135 12.21 26.85 27.26
N THR A 136 11.95 26.74 25.96
CA THR A 136 12.76 25.90 25.08
C THR A 136 14.18 26.49 24.94
N ARG A 137 14.28 27.81 24.77
CA ARG A 137 15.60 28.49 24.71
C ARG A 137 16.36 28.41 26.03
N ALA A 138 15.67 28.41 27.18
CA ALA A 138 16.29 28.25 28.48
C ALA A 138 16.77 26.81 28.75
N ARG A 139 16.11 25.81 28.14
CA ARG A 139 16.50 24.40 28.19
C ARG A 139 17.64 24.06 27.23
N GLU A 140 17.83 24.84 26.17
CA GLU A 140 18.99 24.72 25.30
C GLU A 140 20.27 25.17 26.03
N GLU A 141 21.32 24.35 25.96
CA GLU A 141 22.57 24.60 26.67
C GLU A 141 23.32 25.82 26.08
N ALA A 142 24.08 26.52 26.91
CA ALA A 142 24.96 27.60 26.47
C ALA A 142 26.02 27.04 25.50
N GLY A 143 25.85 27.31 24.20
CA GLY A 143 26.65 26.73 23.10
C GLY A 143 25.83 26.00 22.03
N SER A 144 24.52 25.86 22.25
CA SER A 144 23.55 25.34 21.28
C SER A 144 23.53 26.09 19.95
N SER A 145 23.25 25.35 18.87
CA SER A 145 23.02 25.91 17.53
C SER A 145 21.72 26.71 17.40
N GLY A 146 20.91 26.80 18.46
CA GLY A 146 19.62 27.48 18.48
C GLY A 146 18.43 26.51 18.43
N ILE A 147 17.23 27.07 18.32
CA ILE A 147 15.98 26.32 18.15
C ILE A 147 15.42 26.52 16.73
N PHE A 148 14.76 25.48 16.21
CA PHE A 148 14.39 25.35 14.81
C PHE A 148 12.95 24.88 14.64
N TYR A 149 12.31 25.34 13.58
CA TYR A 149 11.16 24.66 12.99
C TYR A 149 11.65 23.48 12.15
N GLN A 150 11.08 22.29 12.33
CA GLN A 150 11.23 21.22 11.35
C GLN A 150 10.15 21.36 10.26
N VAL A 151 10.57 21.40 9.00
CA VAL A 151 9.68 21.47 7.84
C VAL A 151 10.02 20.32 6.90
N ASP A 152 9.02 19.50 6.60
CA ASP A 152 9.15 18.31 5.76
C ASP A 152 8.49 18.61 4.43
N VAL A 153 9.25 18.59 3.32
CA VAL A 153 8.72 18.83 1.98
C VAL A 153 8.71 17.51 1.21
N ASN A 154 7.52 16.95 1.02
CA ASN A 154 7.29 15.75 0.25
C ASN A 154 6.99 16.09 -1.21
N VAL A 155 7.90 15.72 -2.12
CA VAL A 155 7.72 15.96 -3.55
C VAL A 155 7.03 14.75 -4.18
N CYS A 156 5.90 14.96 -4.85
CA CYS A 156 5.19 13.92 -5.61
C CYS A 156 5.48 14.03 -7.12
N ALA A 157 5.45 12.91 -7.83
CA ALA A 157 5.75 12.87 -9.26
C ALA A 157 4.60 13.40 -10.14
N SER A 158 3.38 13.45 -9.61
CA SER A 158 2.18 13.87 -10.36
C SER A 158 1.15 14.53 -9.45
N LYS A 159 0.18 15.22 -10.05
CA LYS A 159 -1.00 15.76 -9.36
C LYS A 159 -1.79 14.66 -8.66
N ASP A 160 -2.00 13.52 -9.32
CA ASP A 160 -2.79 12.43 -8.73
C ASP A 160 -2.10 11.83 -7.50
N GLU A 161 -0.77 11.69 -7.54
CA GLU A 161 -0.01 11.26 -6.36
C GLU A 161 -0.05 12.28 -5.23
N TRP A 162 0.04 13.57 -5.58
CA TRP A 162 -0.12 14.65 -4.61
C TRP A 162 -1.50 14.60 -3.94
N GLU A 163 -2.58 14.42 -4.70
CA GLU A 163 -3.95 14.32 -4.17
C GLU A 163 -4.09 13.11 -3.22
N ARG A 164 -3.54 11.95 -3.61
CA ARG A 164 -3.56 10.74 -2.75
C ARG A 164 -2.72 10.91 -1.50
N THR A 165 -1.59 11.59 -1.59
CA THR A 165 -0.70 11.84 -0.45
C THR A 165 -1.35 12.80 0.54
N ILE A 166 -1.95 13.90 0.05
CA ILE A 166 -2.77 14.81 0.86
C ILE A 166 -3.88 14.02 1.54
N PHE A 167 -4.59 13.16 0.80
CA PHE A 167 -5.68 12.37 1.36
C PHE A 167 -5.25 11.47 2.51
N PHE A 168 -4.23 10.61 2.30
CA PHE A 168 -3.84 9.62 3.30
C PHE A 168 -3.16 10.20 4.53
N ASN A 169 -2.53 11.37 4.39
CA ASN A 169 -1.86 12.04 5.50
C ASN A 169 -2.77 13.04 6.23
N SER A 170 -4.00 13.27 5.73
CA SER A 170 -4.96 14.16 6.37
C SER A 170 -5.75 13.47 7.47
N PHE A 171 -6.13 14.25 8.48
CA PHE A 171 -6.97 13.85 9.61
C PHE A 171 -6.39 12.68 10.41
N GLY A 172 -5.06 12.67 10.59
CA GLY A 172 -4.36 11.69 11.42
C GLY A 172 -4.45 10.27 10.86
N ASP A 173 -5.10 9.37 11.60
CA ASP A 173 -5.20 7.95 11.22
C ASP A 173 -6.42 7.65 10.31
N LEU A 174 -7.16 8.66 9.85
CA LEU A 174 -8.40 8.46 9.07
C LEU A 174 -8.17 7.62 7.80
N GLY A 175 -7.10 7.88 7.04
CA GLY A 175 -6.77 7.06 5.86
C GLY A 175 -6.53 5.59 6.21
N MET A 176 -5.94 5.30 7.38
CA MET A 176 -5.76 3.93 7.88
C MET A 176 -7.09 3.29 8.30
N ILE A 177 -7.96 4.05 8.96
CA ILE A 177 -9.31 3.61 9.36
C ILE A 177 -10.12 3.24 8.11
N ILE A 178 -10.10 4.07 7.07
CA ILE A 178 -10.75 3.78 5.78
C ILE A 178 -10.20 2.50 5.19
N GLY A 179 -8.87 2.33 5.15
CA GLY A 179 -8.24 1.10 4.67
C GLY A 179 -8.70 -0.15 5.44
N LEU A 180 -8.85 -0.06 6.76
CA LEU A 180 -9.41 -1.13 7.59
C LEU A 180 -10.86 -1.44 7.22
N LEU A 181 -11.69 -0.42 7.06
CA LEU A 181 -13.11 -0.57 6.71
C LEU A 181 -13.28 -1.25 5.35
N VAL A 182 -12.51 -0.83 4.36
CA VAL A 182 -12.52 -1.44 3.02
C VAL A 182 -12.05 -2.90 3.06
N ASN A 183 -11.03 -3.21 3.89
CA ASN A 183 -10.55 -4.57 4.08
C ASN A 183 -11.59 -5.48 4.75
N ASN A 184 -12.30 -5.00 5.76
CA ASN A 184 -13.41 -5.73 6.37
C ASN A 184 -14.55 -6.00 5.37
N ALA A 185 -14.73 -5.13 4.37
CA ALA A 185 -15.65 -5.35 3.26
C ALA A 185 -15.09 -6.29 2.16
N GLY A 186 -13.91 -6.89 2.35
CA GLY A 186 -13.31 -7.87 1.44
C GLY A 186 -12.56 -7.28 0.23
N LEU A 187 -12.28 -5.97 0.25
CA LEU A 187 -11.55 -5.25 -0.81
C LEU A 187 -10.24 -4.67 -0.27
N HIS A 188 -9.34 -4.20 -1.14
CA HIS A 188 -8.08 -3.61 -0.73
C HIS A 188 -7.95 -2.17 -1.22
N PHE A 189 -7.77 -1.22 -0.31
CA PHE A 189 -7.58 0.20 -0.62
C PHE A 189 -6.19 0.69 -0.20
N SER A 190 -5.56 1.48 -1.06
CA SER A 190 -4.20 1.97 -0.89
C SER A 190 -3.97 3.28 -1.64
N ASN A 191 -2.76 3.84 -1.58
CA ASN A 191 -2.31 4.94 -2.44
C ASN A 191 -2.24 4.60 -3.94
N LYS A 192 -2.55 3.36 -4.33
CA LYS A 192 -2.71 2.93 -5.73
C LYS A 192 -4.17 2.63 -6.08
N GLY A 193 -5.12 3.17 -5.31
CA GLY A 193 -6.55 2.95 -5.53
C GLY A 193 -7.09 1.68 -4.89
N LEU A 194 -8.22 1.23 -5.43
CA LEU A 194 -9.03 0.12 -4.95
C LEU A 194 -8.78 -1.14 -5.78
N LYS A 195 -8.64 -2.28 -5.11
CA LYS A 195 -8.36 -3.58 -5.74
C LYS A 195 -9.26 -4.67 -5.18
N TYR A 196 -9.61 -5.62 -6.03
CA TYR A 196 -10.29 -6.86 -5.66
C TYR A 196 -9.23 -7.95 -5.39
N PRO A 197 -9.14 -8.49 -4.16
CA PRO A 197 -8.26 -9.61 -3.85
C PRO A 197 -8.70 -10.89 -4.59
N ASP A 198 -7.80 -11.47 -5.40
CA ASP A 198 -8.08 -12.61 -6.30
C ASP A 198 -7.02 -13.73 -6.17
N ASN A 199 -6.69 -14.14 -4.96
CA ASN A 199 -5.65 -15.16 -4.74
C ASN A 199 -6.04 -16.51 -5.40
N PRO A 200 -5.11 -17.21 -6.08
CA PRO A 200 -3.67 -16.96 -6.14
C PRO A 200 -3.21 -15.98 -7.25
N ASN A 201 -4.13 -15.43 -8.04
CA ASN A 201 -3.80 -14.45 -9.08
C ASN A 201 -3.43 -13.08 -8.45
N PRO A 202 -2.75 -12.21 -9.21
CA PRO A 202 -2.62 -10.81 -8.83
C PRO A 202 -4.00 -10.14 -8.66
N PRO A 203 -4.18 -9.25 -7.67
CA PRO A 203 -5.44 -8.53 -7.47
C PRO A 203 -5.91 -7.81 -8.73
N ILE A 204 -7.23 -7.76 -8.95
CA ILE A 204 -7.82 -7.00 -10.05
C ILE A 204 -7.89 -5.53 -9.61
N VAL A 205 -7.34 -4.62 -10.41
CA VAL A 205 -7.48 -3.17 -10.17
C VAL A 205 -8.91 -2.76 -10.52
N LEU A 206 -9.62 -2.19 -9.55
CA LEU A 206 -11.01 -1.75 -9.72
C LEU A 206 -11.05 -0.31 -10.22
N SER A 207 -10.42 0.62 -9.50
CA SER A 207 -10.24 2.02 -9.91
C SER A 207 -9.05 2.66 -9.19
N GLU A 208 -8.45 3.66 -9.81
CA GLU A 208 -7.43 4.53 -9.22
C GLU A 208 -7.99 5.91 -8.85
N SER A 209 -9.23 6.22 -9.27
CA SER A 209 -9.91 7.49 -9.01
C SER A 209 -10.58 7.47 -7.63
N PHE A 210 -10.17 8.37 -6.75
CA PHE A 210 -10.72 8.44 -5.39
C PHE A 210 -12.17 8.92 -5.42
N GLU A 211 -12.54 9.77 -6.38
CA GLU A 211 -13.92 10.21 -6.55
C GLU A 211 -14.84 9.03 -6.89
N GLU A 212 -14.45 8.17 -7.83
CA GLU A 212 -15.22 6.97 -8.18
C GLU A 212 -15.30 5.97 -7.02
N ILE A 213 -14.15 5.74 -6.35
CA ILE A 213 -14.08 4.84 -5.20
C ILE A 213 -15.03 5.35 -4.10
N PHE A 214 -15.02 6.64 -3.80
CA PHE A 214 -15.78 7.19 -2.68
C PHE A 214 -17.26 7.22 -3.01
N TYR A 215 -17.60 7.52 -4.25
CA TYR A 215 -18.96 7.38 -4.75
C TYR A 215 -19.46 5.94 -4.63
N PHE A 216 -18.62 4.94 -4.98
CA PHE A 216 -18.97 3.52 -4.79
C PHE A 216 -19.25 3.19 -3.32
N PHE A 217 -18.42 3.64 -2.37
CA PHE A 217 -18.63 3.42 -0.94
C PHE A 217 -19.76 4.27 -0.32
N GLY A 218 -20.19 5.34 -1.00
CA GLY A 218 -21.18 6.29 -0.50
C GLY A 218 -20.59 7.37 0.42
N TRP A 219 -19.28 7.62 0.34
CA TRP A 219 -18.64 8.71 1.06
C TRP A 219 -18.77 10.04 0.31
N SER A 220 -18.98 11.12 1.06
CA SER A 220 -18.99 12.47 0.52
C SER A 220 -17.58 13.07 0.56
N MET A 221 -16.98 13.25 -0.62
CA MET A 221 -15.72 14.01 -0.75
C MET A 221 -15.88 15.47 -0.37
N GLU A 222 -17.09 16.01 -0.48
CA GLU A 222 -17.37 17.40 -0.08
C GLU A 222 -17.32 17.56 1.44
N GLU A 223 -17.93 16.63 2.19
CA GLU A 223 -17.83 16.62 3.66
C GLU A 223 -16.36 16.43 4.09
N TRP A 224 -15.60 15.59 3.40
CA TRP A 224 -14.17 15.42 3.68
C TRP A 224 -13.36 16.70 3.44
N LYS A 225 -13.65 17.45 2.37
CA LYS A 225 -13.00 18.73 2.06
C LYS A 225 -13.35 19.84 3.04
N GLN A 226 -14.57 19.84 3.59
CA GLN A 226 -14.97 20.76 4.66
C GLN A 226 -14.17 20.54 5.94
N GLY A 227 -13.73 19.30 6.18
CA GLY A 227 -12.90 18.93 7.33
C GLY A 227 -13.72 18.55 8.56
N PHE A 228 -13.01 18.22 9.64
CA PHE A 228 -13.59 17.68 10.87
C PHE A 228 -13.01 18.39 12.10
N ASP A 229 -13.86 18.83 13.01
CA ASP A 229 -13.44 19.48 14.26
C ASP A 229 -13.03 18.48 15.34
N THR A 230 -13.57 17.25 15.29
CA THR A 230 -13.37 16.22 16.30
C THR A 230 -12.99 14.88 15.72
N GLN A 231 -12.32 14.04 16.50
CA GLN A 231 -12.03 12.66 16.09
C GLN A 231 -13.32 11.85 15.91
N LEU A 232 -14.33 12.12 16.75
CA LEU A 232 -15.64 11.50 16.64
C LEU A 232 -16.31 11.82 15.29
N ALA A 233 -16.24 13.07 14.82
CA ALA A 233 -16.78 13.44 13.51
C ALA A 233 -16.08 12.68 12.36
N CYS A 234 -14.77 12.46 12.44
CA CYS A 234 -14.07 11.59 11.50
C CYS A 234 -14.60 10.15 11.52
N TYR A 235 -14.85 9.60 12.71
CA TYR A 235 -15.35 8.23 12.87
C TYR A 235 -16.76 8.09 12.30
N GLU A 236 -17.65 9.03 12.62
CA GLU A 236 -19.03 9.07 12.12
C GLU A 236 -19.06 9.18 10.60
N TRP A 237 -18.23 10.04 10.02
CA TRP A 237 -18.07 10.13 8.56
C TRP A 237 -17.56 8.82 7.96
N ALA A 238 -16.53 8.20 8.56
CA ALA A 238 -15.94 6.96 8.04
C ALA A 238 -16.97 5.82 7.97
N ILE A 239 -17.84 5.71 8.97
CA ILE A 239 -18.89 4.67 8.99
C ILE A 239 -20.09 4.99 8.10
N LYS A 240 -20.22 6.18 7.49
CA LYS A 240 -21.32 6.49 6.54
C LYS A 240 -21.31 5.55 5.32
N ASN A 241 -20.20 4.87 5.06
CA ASN A 241 -20.08 3.91 3.97
C ASN A 241 -21.15 2.82 4.02
N LYS A 242 -21.70 2.48 2.85
CA LYS A 242 -22.84 1.55 2.73
C LYS A 242 -22.51 0.08 2.98
N PHE A 243 -21.23 -0.26 3.08
CA PHE A 243 -20.71 -1.60 3.38
C PHE A 243 -20.17 -1.73 4.81
N PHE A 244 -20.38 -0.71 5.66
CA PHE A 244 -19.94 -0.75 7.04
C PHE A 244 -20.68 -1.84 7.82
N ASP A 245 -19.92 -2.79 8.37
CA ASP A 245 -20.42 -3.78 9.31
C ASP A 245 -19.70 -3.68 10.65
N SER A 246 -20.44 -3.25 11.67
CA SER A 246 -19.95 -3.16 13.05
C SER A 246 -19.57 -4.52 13.66
N SER A 247 -20.08 -5.64 13.14
CA SER A 247 -19.81 -6.99 13.67
C SER A 247 -18.33 -7.39 13.62
N HIS A 248 -17.56 -6.79 12.70
CA HIS A 248 -16.12 -6.94 12.59
C HIS A 248 -15.34 -6.33 13.77
N PHE A 249 -16.00 -5.50 14.58
CA PHE A 249 -15.39 -4.79 15.70
C PHE A 249 -15.86 -5.37 17.02
N ARG A 250 -14.91 -5.89 17.80
CA ARG A 250 -15.16 -6.43 19.14
C ARG A 250 -14.52 -5.54 20.20
N PRO A 251 -15.25 -5.19 21.28
CA PRO A 251 -14.66 -4.47 22.41
C PRO A 251 -13.50 -5.21 23.04
N GLY A 252 -12.58 -4.45 23.64
CA GLY A 252 -11.43 -5.01 24.35
C GLY A 252 -10.27 -5.48 23.46
N ALA A 253 -10.24 -5.09 22.17
CA ALA A 253 -9.07 -5.30 21.32
C ALA A 253 -7.86 -4.57 21.93
N LYS A 254 -6.84 -5.33 22.38
CA LYS A 254 -5.66 -4.79 23.07
C LYS A 254 -4.93 -3.75 22.22
N LYS A 255 -4.52 -2.64 22.86
CA LYS A 255 -3.58 -1.65 22.30
C LYS A 255 -2.31 -2.35 21.87
N ARG A 256 -2.10 -2.54 20.56
CA ARG A 256 -0.91 -3.22 20.04
C ARG A 256 0.30 -2.30 19.91
N LYS A 257 0.14 -0.97 19.88
CA LYS A 257 1.25 0.01 19.84
C LYS A 257 0.87 1.36 20.49
N PRO A 258 1.76 2.01 21.26
CA PRO A 258 1.48 3.28 21.95
C PRO A 258 1.39 4.55 21.07
N GLY A 259 1.48 4.46 19.73
CA GLY A 259 1.59 5.64 18.85
C GLY A 259 0.44 5.92 17.87
N ARG A 260 -0.71 5.22 17.97
CA ARG A 260 -1.86 5.37 17.04
C ARG A 260 -3.17 5.56 17.79
N THR A 261 -3.24 6.62 18.59
CA THR A 261 -4.34 6.86 19.53
C THR A 261 -5.69 6.98 18.83
N MET A 262 -5.76 7.66 17.69
CA MET A 262 -6.98 7.81 16.90
C MET A 262 -7.43 6.48 16.28
N TYR A 263 -6.54 5.73 15.64
CA TYR A 263 -6.90 4.40 15.08
C TYR A 263 -7.45 3.44 16.14
N PHE A 264 -6.81 3.36 17.32
CA PHE A 264 -7.30 2.51 18.41
C PHE A 264 -8.60 3.05 19.02
N GLY A 265 -8.75 4.37 19.13
CA GLY A 265 -9.98 5.02 19.54
C GLY A 265 -11.15 4.65 18.64
N PHE A 266 -10.94 4.62 17.31
CA PHE A 266 -11.95 4.15 16.36
C PHE A 266 -12.36 2.69 16.60
N ILE A 267 -11.39 1.77 16.77
CA ILE A 267 -11.70 0.35 16.99
C ILE A 267 -12.53 0.15 18.26
N GLU A 268 -12.17 0.83 19.34
CA GLU A 268 -12.89 0.77 20.62
C GLU A 268 -14.30 1.35 20.46
N TRP A 269 -14.42 2.53 19.86
CA TRP A 269 -15.70 3.20 19.58
C TRP A 269 -16.62 2.35 18.70
N ALA A 270 -16.12 1.82 17.58
CA ALA A 270 -16.87 0.96 16.67
C ALA A 270 -17.26 -0.38 17.32
N GLY A 271 -16.41 -0.91 18.20
CA GLY A 271 -16.73 -2.09 19.00
C GLY A 271 -17.86 -1.83 20.00
N ASN A 272 -17.90 -0.66 20.63
CA ASN A 272 -19.01 -0.32 21.53
C ASN A 272 -20.33 -0.13 20.75
N LEU A 273 -20.25 0.41 19.52
CA LEU A 273 -21.41 0.52 18.63
C LEU A 273 -22.00 -0.85 18.26
N SER A 274 -21.15 -1.87 18.09
CA SER A 274 -21.59 -3.23 17.75
C SER A 274 -22.36 -3.93 18.89
N GLN A 275 -22.20 -3.47 20.13
CA GLN A 275 -22.94 -3.95 21.30
C GLN A 275 -24.20 -3.14 21.63
N SER A 276 -24.41 -2.00 20.97
CA SER A 276 -25.54 -1.11 21.28
C SER A 276 -26.88 -1.72 20.83
N PRO A 277 -27.88 -1.85 21.71
CA PRO A 277 -29.20 -2.40 21.36
C PRO A 277 -29.98 -1.52 20.37
N ASN A 278 -29.56 -0.27 20.15
CA ASN A 278 -30.15 0.66 19.19
C ASN A 278 -29.41 0.68 17.83
N ASN A 279 -28.51 -0.27 17.55
CA ASN A 279 -27.83 -0.34 16.26
C ASN A 279 -28.79 -0.84 15.17
N THR A 280 -29.64 0.06 14.67
CA THR A 280 -30.61 -0.18 13.60
C THR A 280 -29.95 -0.53 12.26
N ARG A 281 -28.65 -0.24 12.09
CA ARG A 281 -27.88 -0.66 10.90
C ARG A 281 -27.56 -2.16 10.89
N ALA A 282 -27.54 -2.83 12.04
CA ALA A 282 -27.34 -4.28 12.13
C ALA A 282 -28.56 -5.11 11.66
N ALA A 283 -29.73 -4.48 11.47
CA ALA A 283 -30.97 -5.17 11.11
C ALA A 283 -31.20 -5.29 9.60
N GLY A 284 -30.46 -4.54 8.76
CA GLY A 284 -30.52 -4.62 7.31
C GLY A 284 -29.46 -5.56 6.74
N ALA A 285 -29.77 -6.27 5.65
CA ALA A 285 -28.76 -7.03 4.92
C ALA A 285 -27.72 -6.06 4.33
N ILE A 286 -26.49 -6.12 4.83
CA ILE A 286 -25.37 -5.33 4.31
C ILE A 286 -25.02 -5.90 2.93
N PRO A 287 -24.99 -5.08 1.86
CA PRO A 287 -24.64 -5.57 0.53
C PRO A 287 -23.22 -6.14 0.50
N ASP A 288 -22.99 -7.17 -0.32
CA ASP A 288 -21.65 -7.70 -0.55
C ASP A 288 -20.84 -6.72 -1.41
N ALA A 289 -19.86 -6.06 -0.79
CA ALA A 289 -19.02 -5.09 -1.49
C ALA A 289 -18.18 -5.72 -2.61
N LYS A 290 -17.79 -6.99 -2.49
CA LYS A 290 -17.01 -7.67 -3.52
C LYS A 290 -17.86 -7.86 -4.77
N GLU A 291 -19.05 -8.42 -4.63
CA GLU A 291 -19.96 -8.60 -5.77
C GLU A 291 -20.38 -7.26 -6.37
N ALA A 292 -20.79 -6.30 -5.53
CA ALA A 292 -21.17 -4.96 -6.01
C ALA A 292 -20.03 -4.25 -6.75
N SER A 293 -18.77 -4.46 -6.34
CA SER A 293 -17.62 -3.83 -7.00
C SER A 293 -17.37 -4.37 -8.41
N LEU A 294 -17.63 -5.66 -8.66
CA LEU A 294 -17.42 -6.25 -9.98
C LEU A 294 -18.38 -5.64 -11.01
N ASP A 295 -19.61 -5.35 -10.61
CA ASP A 295 -20.60 -4.69 -11.46
C ASP A 295 -20.31 -3.21 -11.62
N PHE A 296 -20.09 -2.51 -10.50
CA PHE A 296 -19.90 -1.06 -10.51
C PHE A 296 -18.68 -0.63 -11.33
N PHE A 297 -17.56 -1.35 -11.21
CA PHE A 297 -16.31 -1.05 -11.93
C PHE A 297 -16.18 -1.81 -13.26
N ASN A 298 -17.24 -2.49 -13.71
CA ASN A 298 -17.27 -3.27 -14.95
C ASN A 298 -16.12 -4.29 -15.06
N LYS A 299 -15.89 -5.06 -13.98
CA LYS A 299 -14.84 -6.09 -13.89
C LYS A 299 -15.37 -7.53 -13.81
N ARG A 300 -16.70 -7.74 -13.88
CA ARG A 300 -17.31 -9.08 -13.78
C ARG A 300 -16.77 -10.07 -14.82
N ALA A 301 -16.73 -9.70 -16.09
CA ALA A 301 -16.24 -10.58 -17.16
C ALA A 301 -14.77 -11.03 -16.93
N VAL A 302 -13.90 -10.08 -16.55
CA VAL A 302 -12.48 -10.37 -16.25
C VAL A 302 -12.35 -11.32 -15.06
N TYR A 303 -13.17 -11.13 -14.03
CA TYR A 303 -13.19 -12.01 -12.87
C TYR A 303 -13.65 -13.41 -13.24
N GLU A 304 -14.75 -13.54 -13.99
CA GLU A 304 -15.31 -14.83 -14.40
C GLU A 304 -14.34 -15.64 -15.28
N GLU A 305 -13.68 -14.98 -16.25
CA GLU A 305 -12.64 -15.60 -17.08
C GLU A 305 -11.50 -16.18 -16.22
N ARG A 306 -10.99 -15.40 -15.25
CA ARG A 306 -9.93 -15.88 -14.34
C ARG A 306 -10.39 -17.04 -13.45
N ARG A 307 -11.64 -17.01 -12.99
CA ARG A 307 -12.21 -18.12 -12.20
C ARG A 307 -12.37 -19.37 -13.04
N GLU A 308 -12.74 -19.24 -14.31
CA GLU A 308 -12.78 -20.36 -15.26
C GLU A 308 -11.40 -20.95 -15.50
N GLU A 309 -10.40 -20.13 -15.81
CA GLU A 309 -9.02 -20.58 -15.95
C GLU A 309 -8.50 -21.28 -14.70
N GLN A 310 -8.81 -20.74 -13.52
CA GLN A 310 -8.41 -21.36 -12.26
C GLN A 310 -9.08 -22.72 -12.07
N ARG A 311 -10.40 -22.82 -12.31
CA ARG A 311 -11.11 -24.11 -12.29
C ARG A 311 -10.49 -25.09 -13.27
N HIS A 312 -10.10 -24.63 -14.47
CA HIS A 312 -9.44 -25.45 -15.47
C HIS A 312 -8.08 -25.97 -14.99
N ARG A 313 -7.25 -25.10 -14.39
CA ARG A 313 -5.93 -25.48 -13.85
C ARG A 313 -6.06 -26.42 -12.65
N GLU A 314 -7.00 -26.17 -11.75
CA GLU A 314 -7.25 -27.02 -10.57
C GLU A 314 -7.77 -28.40 -10.99
N PHE A 315 -8.72 -28.44 -11.94
CA PHE A 315 -9.19 -29.70 -12.51
C PHE A 315 -8.04 -30.52 -13.10
N LEU A 316 -7.24 -29.92 -13.98
CA LEU A 316 -6.08 -30.58 -14.59
C LEU A 316 -5.07 -31.06 -13.55
N LYS A 317 -4.75 -30.25 -12.54
CA LYS A 317 -3.85 -30.65 -11.45
C LYS A 317 -4.41 -31.87 -10.68
N ASN A 318 -5.72 -31.96 -10.55
CA ASN A 318 -6.36 -33.07 -9.84
C ASN A 318 -6.43 -34.36 -10.66
N VAL A 319 -6.58 -34.29 -11.99
CA VAL A 319 -6.71 -35.48 -12.85
C VAL A 319 -5.43 -35.86 -13.58
N PHE A 320 -4.54 -34.91 -13.86
CA PHE A 320 -3.33 -35.08 -14.65
C PHE A 320 -2.14 -34.36 -13.99
N SER A 321 -1.60 -34.98 -12.93
CA SER A 321 -0.39 -34.51 -12.23
C SER A 321 0.73 -35.53 -12.30
N GLY A 322 1.96 -35.10 -12.00
CA GLY A 322 3.10 -36.00 -11.94
C GLY A 322 2.94 -37.12 -10.89
N HIS A 323 2.17 -36.89 -9.83
CA HIS A 323 1.82 -37.94 -8.86
C HIS A 323 0.92 -39.00 -9.50
N ARG A 324 -0.17 -38.57 -10.15
CA ARG A 324 -1.08 -39.48 -10.87
C ARG A 324 -0.35 -40.28 -11.93
N VAL A 325 0.43 -39.61 -12.78
CA VAL A 325 1.19 -40.27 -13.85
C VAL A 325 2.21 -41.25 -13.28
N ARG A 326 2.90 -40.91 -12.18
CA ARG A 326 3.80 -41.81 -11.49
C ARG A 326 3.09 -43.07 -10.97
N ASP A 327 1.94 -42.89 -10.32
CA ASP A 327 1.17 -43.99 -9.76
C ASP A 327 0.64 -44.91 -10.87
N TRP A 328 0.09 -44.31 -11.92
CA TRP A 328 -0.43 -45.05 -13.07
C TRP A 328 0.66 -45.84 -13.79
N ALA A 329 1.80 -45.20 -14.06
CA ALA A 329 2.93 -45.78 -14.79
C ALA A 329 3.85 -46.65 -13.89
N GLY A 330 3.58 -46.74 -12.59
CA GLY A 330 4.36 -47.52 -11.64
C GLY A 330 5.82 -47.09 -11.54
N LEU A 331 6.12 -45.80 -11.67
CA LEU A 331 7.51 -45.31 -11.87
C LEU A 331 8.31 -45.06 -10.59
N GLY A 332 7.72 -45.24 -9.40
CA GLY A 332 8.40 -44.99 -8.12
C GLY A 332 9.07 -43.61 -8.09
N ASN A 333 10.38 -43.57 -7.81
CA ASN A 333 11.14 -42.30 -7.74
C ASN A 333 11.65 -41.77 -9.09
N ASN A 334 11.28 -42.39 -10.22
CA ASN A 334 11.73 -41.96 -11.56
C ASN A 334 10.99 -40.70 -12.05
N TRP A 335 11.34 -39.54 -11.50
CA TRP A 335 10.74 -38.26 -11.86
C TRP A 335 10.99 -37.87 -13.33
N PHE A 336 12.11 -38.30 -13.92
CA PHE A 336 12.46 -37.97 -15.30
C PHE A 336 11.57 -38.72 -16.29
N GLY A 337 11.25 -39.99 -16.00
CA GLY A 337 10.27 -40.78 -16.74
C GLY A 337 8.88 -40.16 -16.68
N VAL A 338 8.43 -39.74 -15.48
CA VAL A 338 7.15 -39.04 -15.30
C VAL A 338 7.09 -37.79 -16.16
N LYS A 339 8.14 -36.96 -16.15
CA LYS A 339 8.20 -35.74 -16.97
C LYS A 339 8.09 -36.05 -18.46
N LYS A 340 8.88 -37.01 -18.97
CA LYS A 340 8.84 -37.42 -20.38
C LYS A 340 7.45 -37.88 -20.81
N ILE A 341 6.79 -38.69 -20.01
CA ILE A 341 5.42 -39.16 -20.31
C ILE A 341 4.45 -37.97 -20.32
N MET A 342 4.52 -37.09 -19.32
CA MET A 342 3.65 -35.91 -19.28
C MET A 342 3.84 -35.00 -20.50
N ASP A 343 5.09 -34.75 -20.90
CA ASP A 343 5.40 -33.90 -22.05
C ASP A 343 4.94 -34.54 -23.37
N ALA A 344 5.14 -35.85 -23.54
CA ALA A 344 4.68 -36.59 -24.71
C ALA A 344 3.13 -36.69 -24.79
N VAL A 345 2.44 -36.85 -23.66
CA VAL A 345 0.97 -36.77 -23.61
C VAL A 345 0.51 -35.37 -24.03
N ARG A 346 1.13 -34.31 -23.49
CA ARG A 346 0.79 -32.93 -23.90
C ARG A 346 1.02 -32.71 -25.39
N GLU A 347 2.13 -33.20 -25.93
CA GLU A 347 2.46 -33.11 -27.35
C GLU A 347 1.44 -33.86 -28.22
N ARG A 348 1.08 -35.10 -27.83
CA ARG A 348 0.08 -35.92 -28.52
C ARG A 348 -1.28 -35.22 -28.63
N PHE A 349 -1.70 -34.53 -27.58
CA PHE A 349 -2.96 -33.78 -27.58
C PHE A 349 -2.83 -32.37 -28.18
N GLY A 350 -1.63 -31.90 -28.53
CA GLY A 350 -1.43 -30.53 -29.04
C GLY A 350 -1.57 -29.44 -27.96
N GLY A 351 -1.22 -29.77 -26.72
CA GLY A 351 -1.19 -28.85 -25.58
C GLY A 351 -2.14 -29.21 -24.45
N GLU A 352 -1.95 -28.53 -23.32
CA GLU A 352 -2.65 -28.80 -22.06
C GLU A 352 -4.18 -28.58 -22.14
N HIS A 353 -4.63 -27.65 -23.00
CA HIS A 353 -6.05 -27.41 -23.23
C HIS A 353 -6.78 -28.66 -23.74
N ASN A 354 -6.17 -29.40 -24.68
CA ASN A 354 -6.78 -30.57 -25.30
C ASN A 354 -6.72 -31.80 -24.38
N VAL A 355 -5.65 -31.93 -23.58
CA VAL A 355 -5.60 -32.94 -22.50
C VAL A 355 -6.77 -32.75 -21.54
N ARG A 356 -7.06 -31.51 -21.14
CA ARG A 356 -8.21 -31.19 -20.29
C ARG A 356 -9.52 -31.57 -20.96
N LYS A 357 -9.72 -31.13 -22.20
CA LYS A 357 -10.94 -31.39 -22.96
C LYS A 357 -11.23 -32.89 -23.02
N PHE A 358 -10.22 -33.69 -23.37
CA PHE A 358 -10.32 -35.14 -23.36
C PHE A 358 -10.65 -35.71 -21.98
N ALA A 359 -9.98 -35.23 -20.92
CA ALA A 359 -10.26 -35.68 -19.55
C ALA A 359 -11.68 -35.37 -19.07
N VAL A 360 -12.28 -34.25 -19.52
CA VAL A 360 -13.66 -33.88 -19.23
C VAL A 360 -14.66 -34.72 -20.02
N GLU A 361 -14.39 -34.96 -21.31
CA GLU A 361 -15.30 -35.67 -22.21
C GLU A 361 -15.26 -37.19 -22.00
N GLU A 362 -14.06 -37.77 -21.83
CA GLU A 362 -13.83 -39.22 -21.83
C GLU A 362 -13.49 -39.79 -20.44
N GLY A 363 -13.27 -38.92 -19.45
CA GLY A 363 -12.98 -39.29 -18.06
C GLY A 363 -11.53 -39.69 -17.75
N GLU A 364 -11.26 -39.83 -16.44
CA GLU A 364 -9.90 -40.07 -15.92
C GLU A 364 -9.31 -41.42 -16.36
N GLU A 365 -10.10 -42.49 -16.39
CA GLU A 365 -9.62 -43.83 -16.79
C GLU A 365 -9.20 -43.88 -18.27
N SER A 366 -9.88 -43.13 -19.14
CA SER A 366 -9.50 -43.00 -20.54
C SER A 366 -8.17 -42.26 -20.67
N LEU A 367 -7.97 -41.20 -19.89
CA LEU A 367 -6.68 -40.47 -19.84
C LEU A 367 -5.55 -41.36 -19.31
N ARG A 368 -5.81 -42.18 -18.29
CA ARG A 368 -4.85 -43.15 -17.76
C ARG A 368 -4.38 -44.13 -18.83
N LYS A 369 -5.28 -44.65 -19.67
CA LYS A 369 -4.91 -45.54 -20.78
C LYS A 369 -3.93 -44.86 -21.73
N VAL A 370 -4.21 -43.61 -22.12
CA VAL A 370 -3.30 -42.85 -23.00
C VAL A 370 -1.93 -42.65 -22.35
N VAL A 371 -1.87 -42.40 -21.04
CA VAL A 371 -0.61 -42.30 -20.30
C VAL A 371 0.20 -43.61 -20.37
N LEU A 372 -0.45 -44.76 -20.20
CA LEU A 372 0.21 -46.08 -20.29
C LEU A 372 0.65 -46.42 -21.71
N GLU A 373 -0.11 -46.02 -22.73
CA GLU A 373 0.29 -46.15 -24.13
C GLU A 373 1.53 -45.32 -24.44
N VAL A 374 1.56 -44.05 -24.03
CA VAL A 374 2.73 -43.17 -24.18
C VAL A 374 3.94 -43.74 -23.43
N GLN A 375 3.74 -44.28 -22.22
CA GLN A 375 4.82 -44.94 -21.48
C GLN A 375 5.44 -46.08 -22.28
N ALA A 376 4.60 -46.96 -22.86
CA ALA A 376 5.05 -48.10 -23.64
C ALA A 376 5.80 -47.66 -24.91
N GLU A 377 5.30 -46.65 -25.61
CA GLU A 377 5.95 -46.10 -26.81
C GLU A 377 7.32 -45.47 -26.51
N LEU A 378 7.46 -44.83 -25.35
CA LEU A 378 8.73 -44.24 -24.91
C LEU A 378 9.71 -45.26 -24.33
N GLY A 379 9.30 -46.53 -24.18
CA GLY A 379 10.13 -47.59 -23.59
C GLY A 379 10.53 -47.31 -22.14
N ILE A 380 9.69 -46.62 -21.37
CA ILE A 380 9.99 -46.27 -19.98
C ILE A 380 9.47 -47.39 -19.06
N GLU A 381 10.38 -48.28 -18.66
CA GLU A 381 10.06 -49.40 -17.78
C GLU A 381 9.80 -48.96 -16.34
N SER A 382 8.78 -49.55 -15.72
CA SER A 382 8.60 -49.50 -14.26
C SER A 382 9.78 -50.21 -13.61
N PRO A 383 10.37 -49.69 -12.52
CA PRO A 383 11.42 -50.40 -11.78
C PRO A 383 10.86 -51.75 -11.33
N SER A 384 11.20 -52.82 -12.03
CA SER A 384 10.86 -54.19 -11.65
C SER A 384 11.52 -54.50 -10.32
N GLU A 385 10.75 -55.08 -9.39
CA GLU A 385 11.23 -55.80 -8.21
C GLU A 385 12.34 -56.76 -8.64
N SER A 386 13.58 -56.29 -8.53
CA SER A 386 14.74 -57.05 -8.97
C SER A 386 15.38 -57.69 -7.74
N ILE A 387 15.06 -58.97 -7.58
CA ILE A 387 15.87 -60.04 -6.98
C ILE A 387 15.75 -60.21 -5.45
N LYS A 388 14.73 -60.97 -5.04
CA LYS A 388 14.97 -62.10 -4.11
C LYS A 388 15.45 -63.26 -4.97
N ILE A 389 16.69 -63.70 -4.79
CA ILE A 389 17.20 -65.09 -4.86
C ILE A 389 18.68 -64.99 -4.45
N GLY A 390 19.03 -65.74 -3.41
CA GLY A 390 20.35 -65.81 -2.81
C GLY A 390 20.24 -66.58 -1.51
N GLU A 391 19.81 -67.84 -1.63
CA GLU A 391 19.96 -68.84 -0.59
C GLU A 391 21.46 -69.03 -0.28
N ASP A 392 21.71 -69.06 1.03
CA ASP A 392 22.60 -69.96 1.75
C ASP A 392 24.09 -69.69 1.96
N GLU A 393 24.43 -70.04 3.21
CA GLU A 393 25.71 -70.42 3.79
C GLU A 393 26.83 -69.40 4.01
N GLY A 394 27.13 -69.18 5.30
CA GLY A 394 28.49 -69.49 5.74
C GLY A 394 29.21 -68.43 6.59
N ASN A 395 29.27 -68.73 7.89
CA ASN A 395 30.41 -68.50 8.80
C ASN A 395 30.75 -67.07 9.25
N ILE A 396 30.54 -66.75 10.54
CA ILE A 396 31.43 -66.96 11.72
C ILE A 396 32.26 -65.69 12.01
N ILE A 397 31.97 -65.08 13.17
CA ILE A 397 32.86 -64.61 14.26
C ILE A 397 34.23 -64.05 13.78
N VAL A 398 34.55 -62.76 13.96
CA VAL A 398 34.84 -62.01 15.21
C VAL A 398 34.57 -60.53 14.98
#